data_AF-A0A3B6EIQ2-F1
#
_entry.id   AF-A0A3B6EIQ2-F1
#
_cell.length_a   1.000
_cell.length_b   1.000
_cell.length_c   1.000
_cell.angle_alpha   90.00
_cell.angle_beta   90.00
_cell.angle_gamma   90.00
#
_symmetry.space_group_name_H-M   'P 1'
#
loop_
_entity.id
_entity.type
_entity.pdbx_description
1 polymer ?
#
loop_
_entity_poly.entity_id
_entity_poly.type
_entity_poly.pdbx_seq_one_letter_code
_entity_poly.pdbx_strand_id
1 'polypeptide(L)'
;MAETGDASSDWLARLSGLGSYVCSKMNYHEYCSHEYNGIHSALHRVLEEKEKVEQEHKARLQLVAAKEELVKRNEEQEAEIQSLKRKLQASEASHTPAQGSGREHNQSGRKQVQRTSVQKRKRQSEGQAGEDAEDHQAAEILCAMNNLEQGLSAELRDVREETSNINAELIKGFLDMGGVGRQNIAVKYMGQLSERPFLLACLQKFLRKEAEAEASRLCKFWQEQLMNPEWYPFKTDTVGGISEGTINDDDIKLQELRATWGEESYKALVKALVNSFLELKECGKLSDRTIVAQLWNFEEDRKATLSESVEYVCNKVKSLSNENVRTSTRGKRGRCVGRA
;
A
#
# COMPACT_ATOMS: atom_id res chain seq x y z
N MET A 1 -34.00 -78.30 22.29
CA MET A 1 -32.64 -77.83 22.02
C MET A 1 -32.68 -76.31 22.09
N ALA A 2 -32.16 -75.72 23.16
CA ALA A 2 -32.14 -74.28 23.34
C ALA A 2 -30.88 -73.74 22.66
N GLU A 3 -31.07 -72.84 21.69
CA GLU A 3 -30.00 -72.14 20.99
C GLU A 3 -29.25 -71.25 21.98
N THR A 4 -28.03 -71.66 22.35
CA THR A 4 -27.05 -70.81 23.02
C THR A 4 -26.43 -69.88 21.98
N GLY A 5 -27.22 -68.91 21.51
CA GLY A 5 -26.79 -67.85 20.61
C GLY A 5 -26.22 -66.67 21.40
N ASP A 6 -24.90 -66.57 21.39
CA ASP A 6 -24.22 -65.31 21.09
C ASP A 6 -24.10 -64.21 22.17
N ALA A 7 -23.76 -64.57 23.41
CA ALA A 7 -23.18 -63.62 24.36
C ALA A 7 -21.72 -63.24 24.05
N SER A 8 -21.07 -63.98 23.13
CA SER A 8 -19.66 -63.80 22.78
C SER A 8 -19.43 -62.71 21.72
N SER A 9 -20.39 -62.43 20.82
CA SER A 9 -20.25 -61.33 19.86
C SER A 9 -20.43 -59.95 20.50
N ASP A 10 -21.26 -59.83 21.53
CA ASP A 10 -21.65 -58.55 22.13
C ASP A 10 -20.47 -57.85 22.85
N TRP A 11 -19.64 -58.60 23.59
CA TRP A 11 -18.48 -58.01 24.26
C TRP A 11 -17.36 -57.61 23.29
N LEU A 12 -17.18 -58.35 22.19
CA LEU A 12 -16.22 -58.02 21.13
C LEU A 12 -16.64 -56.74 20.38
N ALA A 13 -17.93 -56.58 20.08
CA ALA A 13 -18.45 -55.36 19.46
C ALA A 13 -18.25 -54.13 20.37
N ARG A 14 -18.50 -54.27 21.68
CA ARG A 14 -18.30 -53.19 22.66
C ARG A 14 -16.83 -52.81 22.83
N LEU A 15 -15.92 -53.79 22.86
CA LEU A 15 -14.48 -53.52 22.88
C LEU A 15 -13.98 -52.87 21.59
N SER A 16 -14.49 -53.30 20.43
CA SER A 16 -14.16 -52.68 19.14
C SER A 16 -14.62 -51.22 19.09
N GLY A 17 -15.83 -50.92 19.58
CA GLY A 17 -16.34 -49.55 19.70
C GLY A 17 -15.50 -48.66 20.62
N LEU A 18 -15.10 -49.18 21.79
CA LEU A 18 -14.19 -48.47 22.70
C LEU A 18 -12.81 -48.26 22.07
N GLY A 19 -12.26 -49.26 21.38
CA GLY A 19 -11.00 -49.15 20.66
C GLY A 19 -11.04 -48.09 19.57
N SER A 20 -12.10 -48.05 18.77
CA SER A 20 -12.31 -47.02 17.73
C SER A 20 -12.42 -45.61 18.33
N TYR A 21 -13.13 -45.46 19.46
CA TYR A 21 -13.24 -44.18 20.16
C TYR A 21 -11.89 -43.69 20.69
N VAL A 22 -11.09 -44.58 21.29
CA VAL A 22 -9.74 -44.25 21.77
C VAL A 22 -8.82 -43.85 20.61
N CYS A 23 -8.82 -44.61 19.50
CA CYS A 23 -8.05 -44.26 18.31
C CYS A 23 -8.46 -42.90 17.73
N SER A 24 -9.77 -42.62 17.64
CA SER A 24 -10.26 -41.32 17.16
C SER A 24 -9.78 -40.16 18.05
N LYS A 25 -9.74 -40.35 19.37
CA LYS A 25 -9.23 -39.34 20.30
C LYS A 25 -7.73 -39.14 20.18
N MET A 26 -6.95 -40.21 20.03
CA MET A 26 -5.50 -40.12 19.78
C MET A 26 -5.22 -39.33 18.49
N ASN A 27 -5.90 -39.67 17.39
CA ASN A 27 -5.73 -38.97 16.11
C ASN A 27 -6.10 -37.48 16.19
N TYR A 28 -7.16 -37.14 16.94
CA TYR A 28 -7.53 -35.75 17.19
C TYR A 28 -6.43 -34.98 17.91
N HIS A 29 -5.83 -35.56 18.95
CA HIS A 29 -4.74 -34.91 19.69
C HIS A 29 -3.45 -34.81 18.87
N GLU A 30 -3.16 -35.80 18.02
CA GLU A 30 -2.04 -35.74 17.08
C GLU A 30 -2.22 -34.62 16.05
N TYR A 31 -3.43 -34.46 15.50
CA TYR A 31 -3.79 -33.34 14.64
C TYR A 31 -3.65 -31.99 15.37
N CYS A 32 -4.18 -31.85 16.58
CA CYS A 32 -4.02 -30.62 17.39
C CYS A 32 -2.55 -30.28 17.68
N SER A 33 -1.70 -31.29 17.91
CA SER A 33 -0.26 -31.10 18.09
C SER A 33 0.41 -30.55 16.84
N HIS A 34 0.03 -31.05 15.66
CA HIS A 34 0.53 -30.55 14.38
C HIS A 34 0.10 -29.10 14.11
N GLU A 35 -1.17 -28.77 14.35
CA GLU A 35 -1.69 -27.40 14.26
C GLU A 35 -0.98 -26.45 15.24
N TYR A 36 -0.77 -26.88 16.49
CA TYR A 36 -0.02 -26.11 17.49
C TYR A 36 1.42 -25.82 17.03
N ASN A 37 2.12 -26.81 16.47
CA ASN A 37 3.47 -26.63 15.94
C ASN A 37 3.50 -25.67 14.73
N GLY A 38 2.47 -25.72 13.88
CA GLY A 38 2.28 -24.77 12.79
C GLY A 38 2.13 -23.33 13.30
N ILE A 39 1.24 -23.11 14.27
CA ILE A 39 1.04 -21.81 14.91
C ILE A 39 2.31 -21.31 15.59
N HIS A 40 3.01 -22.18 16.34
CA HIS A 40 4.26 -21.83 17.00
C HIS A 40 5.34 -21.41 15.99
N SER A 41 5.45 -22.11 14.86
CA SER A 41 6.40 -21.77 13.79
C SER A 41 6.05 -20.44 13.11
N ALA A 42 4.75 -20.17 12.91
CA ALA A 42 4.29 -18.88 12.39
C ALA A 42 4.60 -17.74 13.37
N LEU A 43 4.35 -17.93 14.66
CA LEU A 43 4.66 -16.96 15.71
C LEU A 43 6.16 -16.63 15.74
N HIS A 44 7.01 -17.65 15.61
CA HIS A 44 8.46 -17.43 15.56
C HIS A 44 8.88 -16.53 14.40
N ARG A 45 8.35 -16.77 13.19
CA ARG A 45 8.60 -15.92 12.02
C ARG A 45 8.12 -14.48 12.22
N VAL A 46 6.96 -14.29 12.85
CA VAL A 46 6.45 -12.95 13.20
C VAL A 46 7.38 -12.23 14.16
N LEU A 47 7.93 -12.93 15.16
CA LEU A 47 8.89 -12.36 16.10
C LEU A 47 10.20 -11.95 15.42
N GLU A 48 10.72 -12.77 14.49
CA GLU A 48 11.91 -12.44 13.70
C GLU A 48 11.69 -11.20 12.81
N GLU A 49 10.54 -11.12 12.11
CA GLU A 49 10.21 -9.97 11.28
C GLU A 49 9.99 -8.70 12.12
N LYS A 50 9.38 -8.82 13.30
CA LYS A 50 9.26 -7.71 14.25
C LYS A 50 10.64 -7.16 14.63
N GLU A 51 11.60 -8.03 14.95
CA GLU A 51 12.95 -7.60 15.33
C GLU A 51 13.66 -6.88 14.16
N LYS A 52 13.52 -7.39 12.92
CA LYS A 52 14.06 -6.71 11.73
C LYS A 52 13.45 -5.32 11.54
N VAL A 53 12.13 -5.18 11.69
CA VAL A 53 11.43 -3.89 11.56
C VAL A 53 11.89 -2.91 12.65
N GLU A 54 12.09 -3.36 13.89
CA GLU A 54 12.62 -2.52 14.97
C GLU A 54 14.05 -2.05 14.67
N GLN A 55 14.91 -2.93 14.13
CA GLN A 55 16.27 -2.57 13.72
C GLN A 55 16.26 -1.55 12.56
N GLU A 56 15.41 -1.75 11.55
CA GLU A 56 15.26 -0.81 10.44
C GLU A 56 14.74 0.55 10.92
N HIS A 57 13.76 0.57 11.81
CA HIS A 57 13.24 1.80 12.40
C HIS A 57 14.35 2.57 13.14
N LYS A 58 15.19 1.88 13.92
CA LYS A 58 16.33 2.48 14.61
C LYS A 58 17.35 3.06 13.63
N ALA A 59 17.64 2.37 12.53
CA ALA A 59 18.52 2.88 11.47
C ALA A 59 17.94 4.13 10.78
N ARG A 60 16.62 4.15 10.52
CA ARG A 60 15.93 5.31 9.95
C ARG A 60 16.02 6.54 10.85
N LEU A 61 15.87 6.38 12.17
CA LEU A 61 16.01 7.49 13.13
C LEU A 61 17.43 8.08 13.09
N GLN A 62 18.46 7.25 12.97
CA GLN A 62 19.85 7.72 12.83
C GLN A 62 20.07 8.50 11.51
N LEU A 63 19.48 8.02 10.41
CA LEU A 63 19.54 8.71 9.12
C LEU A 63 18.83 10.06 9.16
N VAL A 64 17.67 10.16 9.81
CA VAL A 64 16.94 11.43 9.98
C VAL A 64 17.79 12.42 10.77
N ALA A 65 18.37 12.01 11.91
CA ALA A 65 19.24 12.87 12.69
C ALA A 65 20.47 13.35 11.89
N ALA A 66 21.12 12.45 11.13
CA ALA A 66 22.24 12.82 10.27
C ALA A 66 21.83 13.80 9.16
N LYS A 67 20.62 13.64 8.61
CA LYS A 67 20.05 14.55 7.60
C LYS A 67 19.80 15.94 8.17
N GLU A 68 19.26 16.05 9.38
CA GLU A 68 19.04 17.33 10.06
C GLU A 68 20.36 18.09 10.28
N GLU A 69 21.43 17.39 10.66
CA GLU A 69 22.76 18.00 10.82
C GLU A 69 23.39 18.44 9.48
N LEU A 70 23.10 17.74 8.38
CA LEU A 70 23.50 18.17 7.04
C LEU A 70 22.72 19.41 6.59
N VAL A 71 21.42 19.48 6.89
CA VAL A 71 20.60 20.65 6.57
C VAL A 71 21.12 21.90 7.28
N LYS A 72 21.43 21.81 8.58
CA LYS A 72 22.03 22.93 9.33
C LYS A 72 23.36 23.40 8.72
N ARG A 73 24.25 22.46 8.36
CA ARG A 73 25.52 22.81 7.70
C ARG A 73 25.31 23.49 6.35
N ASN A 74 24.33 23.04 5.57
CA ASN A 74 24.01 23.68 4.30
C ASN A 74 23.49 25.12 4.52
N GLU A 75 22.62 25.34 5.51
CA GLU A 75 22.13 26.69 5.85
C GLU A 75 23.28 27.62 6.29
N GLU A 76 24.23 27.12 7.08
CA GLU A 76 25.44 27.85 7.50
C GLU A 76 26.32 28.23 6.29
N GLN A 77 26.58 27.28 5.40
CA GLN A 77 27.36 27.51 4.17
C GLN A 77 26.68 28.53 3.26
N GLU A 78 25.35 28.48 3.14
CA GLU A 78 24.58 29.40 2.31
C GLU A 78 24.59 30.83 2.89
N ALA A 79 24.53 30.95 4.22
CA ALA A 79 24.72 32.23 4.90
C ALA A 79 26.13 32.80 4.70
N GLU A 80 27.16 31.96 4.72
CA GLU A 80 28.55 32.36 4.45
C GLU A 80 28.73 32.82 2.99
N ILE A 81 28.19 32.08 2.03
CA ILE A 81 28.17 32.46 0.61
C ILE A 81 27.50 33.82 0.42
N GLN A 82 26.33 34.04 1.03
CA GLN A 82 25.65 35.34 0.97
C GLN A 82 26.47 36.48 1.57
N SER A 83 27.17 36.23 2.68
CA SER A 83 28.05 37.22 3.32
C SER A 83 29.24 37.59 2.43
N LEU A 84 29.91 36.59 1.84
CA LEU A 84 31.00 36.80 0.90
C LEU A 84 30.54 37.56 -0.34
N LYS A 85 29.36 37.22 -0.89
CA LYS A 85 28.76 37.93 -2.02
C LYS A 85 28.53 39.41 -1.73
N ARG A 86 28.04 39.76 -0.53
CA ARG A 86 27.88 41.17 -0.11
C ARG A 86 29.22 41.90 0.00
N LYS A 87 30.26 41.26 0.55
CA LYS A 87 31.62 41.84 0.64
C LYS A 87 32.23 42.07 -0.74
N LEU A 88 32.03 41.14 -1.67
CA LEU A 88 32.46 41.28 -3.06
C LEU A 88 31.81 42.50 -3.71
N GLN A 89 30.47 42.60 -3.66
CA GLN A 89 29.72 43.74 -4.21
C GLN A 89 30.15 45.09 -3.59
N ALA A 90 30.43 45.14 -2.29
CA ALA A 90 30.92 46.35 -1.63
C ALA A 90 32.34 46.74 -2.09
N SER A 91 33.22 45.75 -2.33
CA SER A 91 34.55 45.98 -2.87
C SER A 91 34.51 46.45 -4.33
N GLU A 92 33.58 45.93 -5.13
CA GLU A 92 33.36 46.34 -6.52
C GLU A 92 32.77 47.76 -6.63
N ALA A 93 31.82 48.12 -5.77
CA ALA A 93 31.25 49.47 -5.69
C ALA A 93 32.28 50.52 -5.24
N SER A 94 33.31 50.12 -4.48
CA SER A 94 34.42 50.99 -4.08
C SER A 94 35.42 51.25 -5.21
N HIS A 95 35.29 50.55 -6.35
CA HIS A 95 36.19 50.65 -7.50
C HIS A 95 35.60 51.35 -8.73
N THR A 96 34.42 51.97 -8.64
CA THR A 96 33.89 52.86 -9.69
C THR A 96 34.36 54.31 -9.49
N PRO A 97 35.24 54.90 -10.34
CA PRO A 97 35.53 56.32 -10.28
C PRO A 97 34.49 57.11 -11.09
N ALA A 98 33.68 57.89 -10.39
CA ALA A 98 32.82 58.92 -10.97
C ALA A 98 33.63 60.19 -11.29
N GLN A 99 33.89 60.40 -12.58
CA GLN A 99 33.80 61.65 -13.35
C GLN A 99 34.38 62.98 -12.81
N GLY A 100 35.25 63.62 -13.63
CA GLY A 100 34.97 64.99 -14.10
C GLY A 100 36.06 66.08 -13.95
N SER A 101 36.13 66.93 -15.00
CA SER A 101 36.80 68.25 -15.11
C SER A 101 38.30 68.22 -15.42
N GLY A 102 38.88 69.00 -16.34
CA GLY A 102 38.50 70.21 -17.03
C GLY A 102 39.76 70.81 -17.69
N ARG A 103 39.56 71.70 -18.65
CA ARG A 103 40.52 72.29 -19.60
C ARG A 103 41.74 73.06 -19.02
N GLU A 104 42.83 72.97 -19.80
CA GLU A 104 43.73 74.04 -20.28
C GLU A 104 44.96 74.59 -19.49
N HIS A 105 46.06 74.64 -20.25
CA HIS A 105 47.19 75.61 -20.31
C HIS A 105 48.37 75.57 -19.30
N ASN A 106 49.50 75.11 -19.87
CA ASN A 106 50.80 75.79 -20.00
C ASN A 106 51.98 75.58 -19.02
N GLN A 107 53.12 75.33 -19.70
CA GLN A 107 54.51 75.71 -19.43
C GLN A 107 55.47 74.79 -18.65
N SER A 108 56.43 74.30 -19.45
CA SER A 108 57.88 74.37 -19.24
C SER A 108 58.54 73.46 -18.20
N GLY A 109 59.44 72.58 -18.67
CA GLY A 109 60.35 71.84 -17.79
C GLY A 109 60.95 70.58 -18.40
N ARG A 110 61.70 70.72 -19.50
CA ARG A 110 62.49 69.63 -20.09
C ARG A 110 63.70 69.33 -19.19
N LYS A 111 63.65 68.28 -18.36
CA LYS A 111 64.84 67.56 -17.88
C LYS A 111 64.60 66.05 -17.84
N GLN A 112 65.46 65.36 -18.57
CA GLN A 112 65.50 63.95 -18.86
C GLN A 112 66.36 63.25 -17.80
N VAL A 113 65.78 62.34 -17.00
CA VAL A 113 66.55 61.35 -16.20
C VAL A 113 65.73 60.07 -15.98
N GLN A 114 66.41 58.95 -16.27
CA GLN A 114 66.17 57.53 -15.96
C GLN A 114 64.87 56.80 -16.34
N ARG A 115 65.10 55.70 -17.07
CA ARG A 115 64.20 54.60 -17.42
C ARG A 115 63.96 53.68 -16.21
N THR A 116 62.70 53.35 -15.94
CA THR A 116 62.15 52.07 -15.41
C THR A 116 60.62 52.26 -15.43
N SER A 117 59.73 51.35 -15.78
CA SER A 117 59.76 49.96 -16.22
C SER A 117 58.31 49.59 -16.56
N VAL A 118 58.12 48.87 -17.67
CA VAL A 118 56.99 47.97 -17.99
C VAL A 118 55.62 48.61 -18.26
N GLN A 119 55.32 48.65 -19.57
CA GLN A 119 53.98 48.48 -20.14
C GLN A 119 53.08 47.60 -19.27
N LYS A 120 52.04 48.19 -18.69
CA LYS A 120 50.87 47.47 -18.19
C LYS A 120 50.11 46.92 -19.40
N ARG A 121 50.66 45.84 -19.98
CA ARG A 121 49.94 44.96 -20.89
C ARG A 121 48.74 44.44 -20.13
N LYS A 122 47.56 44.81 -20.61
CA LYS A 122 46.36 43.97 -20.75
C LYS A 122 46.49 42.61 -20.03
N ARG A 123 46.00 42.55 -18.80
CA ARG A 123 45.52 41.34 -18.13
C ARG A 123 44.13 41.63 -17.59
N GLN A 124 43.23 41.89 -18.53
CA GLN A 124 41.77 41.83 -18.34
C GLN A 124 41.32 40.87 -19.44
N SER A 125 41.44 39.58 -19.15
CA SER A 125 40.87 38.49 -19.96
C SER A 125 40.92 37.14 -19.26
N GLU A 126 41.59 36.99 -18.12
CA GLU A 126 41.69 35.70 -17.42
C GLU A 126 40.68 35.50 -16.28
N GLY A 127 40.05 36.57 -15.76
CA GLY A 127 39.06 36.47 -14.66
C GLY A 127 37.62 36.21 -15.14
N GLN A 128 37.11 37.03 -16.06
CA GLN A 128 35.74 36.90 -16.59
C GLN A 128 35.52 35.64 -17.45
N ALA A 129 36.55 35.17 -18.15
CA ALA A 129 36.46 33.92 -18.90
C ALA A 129 36.37 32.67 -17.99
N GLY A 130 36.80 32.77 -16.72
CA GLY A 130 36.68 31.69 -15.74
C GLY A 130 35.28 31.63 -15.12
N GLU A 131 34.75 32.78 -14.68
CA GLU A 131 33.40 32.87 -14.08
C GLU A 131 32.30 32.54 -15.10
N ASP A 132 32.37 33.06 -16.34
CA ASP A 132 31.40 32.72 -17.40
C ASP A 132 31.47 31.24 -17.82
N ALA A 133 32.65 30.61 -17.70
CA ALA A 133 32.84 29.19 -18.01
C ALA A 133 32.33 28.27 -16.89
N GLU A 134 32.53 28.66 -15.63
CA GLU A 134 32.00 27.96 -14.46
C GLU A 134 30.47 28.05 -14.39
N ASP A 135 29.89 29.23 -14.66
CA ASP A 135 28.43 29.43 -14.74
C ASP A 135 27.82 28.64 -15.92
N HIS A 136 28.51 28.57 -17.07
CA HIS A 136 28.08 27.75 -18.20
C HIS A 136 28.14 26.25 -17.88
N GLN A 137 29.20 25.81 -17.21
CA GLN A 137 29.35 24.42 -16.77
C GLN A 137 28.30 24.04 -15.71
N ALA A 138 27.99 24.94 -14.78
CA ALA A 138 26.92 24.74 -13.80
C ALA A 138 25.53 24.66 -14.47
N ALA A 139 25.26 25.51 -15.46
CA ALA A 139 24.01 25.46 -16.24
C ALA A 139 23.88 24.16 -17.06
N GLU A 140 24.99 23.68 -17.64
CA GLU A 140 25.03 22.40 -18.36
C GLU A 140 24.79 21.21 -17.43
N ILE A 141 25.40 21.21 -16.23
CA ILE A 141 25.16 20.19 -15.20
C ILE A 141 23.69 20.21 -14.75
N LEU A 142 23.12 21.37 -14.47
CA LEU A 142 21.70 21.49 -14.09
C LEU A 142 20.77 21.02 -15.20
N CYS A 143 21.07 21.34 -16.45
CA CYS A 143 20.32 20.86 -17.61
C CYS A 143 20.39 19.33 -17.73
N ALA A 144 21.59 18.75 -17.58
CA ALA A 144 21.80 17.31 -17.61
C ALA A 144 21.06 16.59 -16.45
N MET A 145 21.09 17.15 -15.25
CA MET A 145 20.36 16.63 -14.09
C MET A 145 18.84 16.68 -14.30
N ASN A 146 18.31 17.80 -14.79
CA ASN A 146 16.89 17.93 -15.10
C ASN A 146 16.44 16.95 -16.20
N ASN A 147 17.26 16.77 -17.25
CA ASN A 147 16.97 15.81 -18.30
C ASN A 147 16.96 14.37 -17.78
N LEU A 148 17.89 14.03 -16.87
CA LEU A 148 17.91 12.72 -16.21
C LEU A 148 16.68 12.53 -15.31
N GLU A 149 16.30 13.53 -14.52
CA GLU A 149 15.11 13.48 -13.66
C GLU A 149 13.84 13.31 -14.50
N GLN A 150 13.72 14.06 -15.60
CA GLN A 150 12.61 13.92 -16.55
C GLN A 150 12.58 12.53 -17.18
N GLY A 151 13.74 11.99 -17.58
CA GLY A 151 13.87 10.63 -18.11
C GLY A 151 13.41 9.58 -17.10
N LEU A 152 13.91 9.62 -15.87
CA LEU A 152 13.51 8.72 -14.79
C LEU A 152 12.03 8.85 -14.44
N SER A 153 11.49 10.07 -14.44
CA SER A 153 10.06 10.32 -14.20
C SER A 153 9.18 9.70 -15.29
N ALA A 154 9.60 9.82 -16.56
CA ALA A 154 8.92 9.20 -17.68
C ALA A 154 8.95 7.66 -17.56
N GLU A 155 10.11 7.07 -17.30
CA GLU A 155 10.24 5.62 -17.10
C GLU A 155 9.38 5.10 -15.93
N LEU A 156 9.39 5.81 -14.78
CA LEU A 156 8.57 5.44 -13.63
C LEU A 156 7.06 5.53 -13.92
N ARG A 157 6.64 6.51 -14.71
CA ARG A 157 5.25 6.62 -15.17
C ARG A 157 4.88 5.44 -16.05
N ASP A 158 5.72 5.09 -16.99
CA ASP A 158 5.46 4.02 -17.96
C ASP A 158 5.38 2.65 -17.23
N VAL A 159 6.30 2.38 -16.29
CA VAL A 159 6.26 1.16 -15.44
C VAL A 159 5.01 1.14 -14.56
N ARG A 160 4.59 2.29 -14.00
CA ARG A 160 3.37 2.39 -13.19
C ARG A 160 2.12 2.12 -14.02
N GLU A 161 2.06 2.65 -15.24
CA GLU A 161 0.98 2.40 -16.18
C GLU A 161 0.90 0.92 -16.55
N GLU A 162 2.02 0.29 -16.91
CA GLU A 162 2.08 -1.13 -17.22
C GLU A 162 1.61 -1.99 -16.02
N THR A 163 2.11 -1.68 -14.82
CA THR A 163 1.71 -2.37 -13.58
C THR A 163 0.20 -2.23 -13.32
N SER A 164 -0.35 -1.04 -13.54
CA SER A 164 -1.78 -0.77 -13.40
C SER A 164 -2.61 -1.57 -14.41
N ASN A 165 -2.17 -1.61 -15.67
CA ASN A 165 -2.82 -2.35 -16.75
C ASN A 165 -2.80 -3.86 -16.48
N ILE A 166 -1.67 -4.41 -16.05
CA ILE A 166 -1.55 -5.82 -15.64
C ILE A 166 -2.53 -6.11 -14.51
N ASN A 167 -2.60 -5.26 -13.48
CA ASN A 167 -3.51 -5.45 -12.37
C ASN A 167 -4.98 -5.41 -12.80
N ALA A 168 -5.34 -4.50 -13.72
CA ALA A 168 -6.70 -4.41 -14.27
C ALA A 168 -7.09 -5.67 -15.06
N GLU A 169 -6.20 -6.17 -15.92
CA GLU A 169 -6.42 -7.41 -16.67
C GLU A 169 -6.49 -8.63 -15.74
N LEU A 170 -5.68 -8.68 -14.67
CA LEU A 170 -5.79 -9.74 -13.67
C LEU A 170 -7.15 -9.68 -12.96
N ILE A 171 -7.58 -8.52 -12.46
CA ILE A 171 -8.89 -8.37 -11.82
C ILE A 171 -10.00 -8.86 -12.74
N LYS A 172 -9.99 -8.43 -14.00
CA LYS A 172 -10.94 -8.89 -15.01
C LYS A 172 -10.89 -10.41 -15.20
N GLY A 173 -9.71 -10.99 -15.33
CA GLY A 173 -9.51 -12.43 -15.43
C GLY A 173 -10.06 -13.19 -14.21
N PHE A 174 -9.88 -12.66 -12.99
CA PHE A 174 -10.45 -13.25 -11.77
C PHE A 174 -11.97 -13.17 -11.72
N LEU A 175 -12.58 -12.09 -12.22
CA LEU A 175 -14.03 -11.98 -12.36
C LEU A 175 -14.57 -13.00 -13.36
N ASP A 176 -13.89 -13.15 -14.51
CA ASP A 176 -14.30 -14.07 -15.59
C ASP A 176 -14.14 -15.54 -15.21
N MET A 177 -13.15 -15.88 -14.38
CA MET A 177 -12.90 -17.26 -13.95
C MET A 177 -14.05 -17.86 -13.13
N GLY A 178 -14.93 -17.04 -12.54
CA GLY A 178 -16.07 -17.47 -11.74
C GLY A 178 -15.67 -18.20 -10.45
N GLY A 179 -16.44 -18.03 -9.38
CA GLY A 179 -16.17 -18.58 -8.04
C GLY A 179 -16.34 -20.09 -7.90
N VAL A 180 -15.71 -20.90 -8.76
CA VAL A 180 -15.74 -22.37 -8.65
C VAL A 180 -14.70 -22.81 -7.61
N GLY A 181 -15.12 -22.84 -6.35
CA GLY A 181 -14.37 -23.34 -5.19
C GLY A 181 -13.95 -22.26 -4.19
N ARG A 182 -13.40 -22.68 -3.04
CA ARG A 182 -12.73 -21.76 -2.10
C ARG A 182 -11.46 -21.24 -2.78
N GLN A 183 -11.45 -19.97 -3.13
CA GLN A 183 -10.29 -19.32 -3.72
C GLN A 183 -9.58 -18.53 -2.62
N ASN A 184 -8.29 -18.81 -2.45
CA ASN A 184 -7.46 -18.09 -1.48
C ASN A 184 -7.21 -16.66 -1.94
N ILE A 185 -7.19 -16.44 -3.26
CA ILE A 185 -7.12 -15.13 -3.89
C ILE A 185 -8.39 -14.91 -4.69
N ALA A 186 -9.08 -13.80 -4.43
CA ALA A 186 -10.26 -13.40 -5.19
C ALA A 186 -10.40 -11.87 -5.22
N VAL A 187 -11.32 -11.37 -6.03
CA VAL A 187 -11.63 -9.93 -6.08
C VAL A 187 -12.45 -9.52 -4.86
N LYS A 188 -11.94 -8.56 -4.10
CA LYS A 188 -12.63 -7.85 -3.04
C LYS A 188 -12.98 -6.45 -3.51
N TYR A 189 -14.19 -5.99 -3.20
CA TYR A 189 -14.63 -4.63 -3.48
C TYR A 189 -14.45 -3.78 -2.22
N MET A 190 -13.38 -3.00 -2.19
CA MET A 190 -12.99 -2.16 -1.06
C MET A 190 -14.02 -1.05 -0.87
N GLY A 191 -14.59 -0.96 0.33
CA GLY A 191 -15.68 -0.02 0.62
C GLY A 191 -17.08 -0.58 0.33
N GLN A 192 -17.20 -1.84 -0.11
CA GLN A 192 -18.48 -2.50 -0.25
C GLN A 192 -18.91 -3.16 1.06
N LEU A 193 -20.13 -2.89 1.50
CA LEU A 193 -20.70 -3.50 2.69
C LEU A 193 -21.00 -4.97 2.45
N SER A 194 -20.60 -5.81 3.41
CA SER A 194 -21.08 -7.19 3.48
C SER A 194 -22.55 -7.20 3.86
N GLU A 195 -23.35 -8.00 3.14
CA GLU A 195 -24.78 -8.16 3.45
C GLU A 195 -25.02 -9.01 4.71
N ARG A 196 -24.05 -9.83 5.12
CA ARG A 196 -24.20 -10.79 6.22
C ARG A 196 -24.60 -10.15 7.56
N PRO A 197 -23.99 -9.05 8.02
CA PRO A 197 -24.44 -8.36 9.24
C PRO A 197 -25.90 -7.90 9.17
N PHE A 198 -26.35 -7.40 8.02
CA PHE A 198 -27.74 -6.99 7.79
C PHE A 198 -28.69 -8.18 7.82
N LEU A 199 -28.29 -9.30 7.21
CA LEU A 199 -29.08 -10.53 7.24
C LEU A 199 -29.24 -11.05 8.67
N LEU A 200 -28.18 -11.08 9.46
CA LEU A 200 -28.25 -11.53 10.85
C LEU A 200 -29.17 -10.64 11.69
N ALA A 201 -29.11 -9.31 11.51
CA ALA A 201 -30.02 -8.38 12.16
C ALA A 201 -31.48 -8.58 11.72
N CYS A 202 -31.74 -8.80 10.43
CA CYS A 202 -33.09 -9.03 9.92
C CYS A 202 -33.69 -10.36 10.36
N LEU A 203 -32.87 -11.42 10.49
CA LEU A 203 -33.32 -12.73 10.98
C LEU A 203 -33.80 -12.69 12.44
N GLN A 204 -33.43 -11.67 13.23
CA GLN A 204 -33.97 -11.49 14.57
C GLN A 204 -35.42 -10.97 14.57
N LYS A 205 -35.90 -10.43 13.44
CA LYS A 205 -37.20 -9.74 13.35
C LYS A 205 -38.17 -10.35 12.34
N PHE A 206 -37.65 -10.97 11.29
CA PHE A 206 -38.44 -11.43 10.14
C PHE A 206 -38.22 -12.92 9.87
N LEU A 207 -39.17 -13.53 9.14
CA LEU A 207 -38.99 -14.86 8.58
C LEU A 207 -37.91 -14.83 7.49
N ARG A 208 -37.22 -15.95 7.28
CA ARG A 208 -36.03 -16.01 6.41
C ARG A 208 -36.16 -15.30 5.05
N LYS A 209 -37.22 -15.56 4.29
CA LYS A 209 -37.40 -14.95 2.95
C LYS A 209 -37.59 -13.43 3.02
N GLU A 210 -38.30 -12.95 4.03
CA GLU A 210 -38.51 -11.52 4.27
C GLU A 210 -37.23 -10.86 4.81
N ALA A 211 -36.50 -11.57 5.68
CA ALA A 211 -35.23 -11.13 6.23
C ALA A 211 -34.16 -10.95 5.13
N GLU A 212 -34.10 -11.85 4.16
CA GLU A 212 -33.20 -11.74 3.00
C GLU A 212 -33.52 -10.47 2.19
N ALA A 213 -34.79 -10.24 1.86
CA ALA A 213 -35.19 -9.05 1.10
C ALA A 213 -34.93 -7.73 1.87
N GLU A 214 -35.25 -7.67 3.16
CA GLU A 214 -35.02 -6.48 3.97
C GLU A 214 -33.54 -6.25 4.23
N ALA A 215 -32.73 -7.31 4.41
CA ALA A 215 -31.29 -7.19 4.53
C ALA A 215 -30.64 -6.59 3.28
N SER A 216 -31.04 -7.06 2.09
CA SER A 216 -30.59 -6.46 0.82
C SER A 216 -30.98 -4.98 0.74
N ARG A 217 -32.21 -4.63 1.15
CA ARG A 217 -32.72 -3.26 1.14
C ARG A 217 -31.90 -2.35 2.06
N LEU A 218 -31.64 -2.78 3.30
CA LEU A 218 -30.84 -2.05 4.27
C LEU A 218 -29.39 -1.91 3.82
N CYS A 219 -28.77 -3.02 3.37
CA CYS A 219 -27.38 -3.03 2.92
C CYS A 219 -27.20 -2.00 1.79
N LYS A 220 -28.11 -1.99 0.82
CA LYS A 220 -28.11 -1.01 -0.27
C LYS A 220 -28.28 0.43 0.23
N PHE A 221 -29.25 0.67 1.13
CA PHE A 221 -29.47 2.01 1.71
C PHE A 221 -28.20 2.53 2.38
N TRP A 222 -27.55 1.71 3.21
CA TRP A 222 -26.33 2.10 3.91
C TRP A 222 -25.13 2.23 2.97
N GLN A 223 -25.06 1.43 1.92
CA GLN A 223 -24.05 1.59 0.88
C GLN A 223 -24.21 2.95 0.18
N GLU A 224 -25.44 3.37 -0.14
CA GLU A 224 -25.73 4.68 -0.72
C GLU A 224 -25.34 5.82 0.23
N GLN A 225 -25.58 5.67 1.54
CA GLN A 225 -25.13 6.64 2.53
C GLN A 225 -23.59 6.73 2.54
N LEU A 226 -22.91 5.59 2.55
CA LEU A 226 -21.46 5.51 2.57
C LEU A 226 -20.82 6.09 1.29
N MET A 227 -21.51 5.96 0.16
CA MET A 227 -21.11 6.55 -1.12
C MET A 227 -21.35 8.06 -1.21
N ASN A 228 -22.08 8.65 -0.27
CA ASN A 228 -22.32 10.09 -0.22
C ASN A 228 -21.16 10.81 0.50
N PRO A 229 -20.34 11.63 -0.20
CA PRO A 229 -19.23 12.35 0.44
C PRO A 229 -19.66 13.31 1.54
N GLU A 230 -20.89 13.84 1.48
CA GLU A 230 -21.46 14.77 2.47
C GLU A 230 -21.81 14.09 3.79
N TRP A 231 -21.90 12.75 3.82
CA TRP A 231 -22.17 12.02 5.04
C TRP A 231 -20.89 11.46 5.64
N TYR A 232 -20.50 12.02 6.78
CA TYR A 232 -19.32 11.60 7.54
C TYR A 232 -19.69 11.41 9.03
N PRO A 233 -20.01 10.19 9.47
CA PRO A 233 -20.56 9.94 10.80
C PRO A 233 -19.48 9.84 11.90
N PHE A 234 -18.37 10.57 11.77
CA PHE A 234 -17.24 10.55 12.71
C PHE A 234 -16.97 11.94 13.28
N LYS A 235 -16.52 11.98 14.53
CA LYS A 235 -16.09 13.19 15.23
C LYS A 235 -14.84 13.77 14.55
N THR A 236 -14.88 15.04 14.17
CA THR A 236 -13.81 15.75 13.44
C THR A 236 -12.55 15.99 14.27
N ASP A 237 -12.67 15.94 15.59
CA ASP A 237 -11.65 16.47 16.50
C ASP A 237 -10.72 15.36 17.04
N THR A 238 -10.89 14.12 16.56
CA THR A 238 -10.19 12.97 17.12
C THR A 238 -8.89 12.66 16.38
N VAL A 239 -7.78 12.84 17.09
CA VAL A 239 -6.40 12.47 16.70
C VAL A 239 -6.26 10.98 16.30
N GLY A 240 -7.25 10.13 16.65
CA GLY A 240 -7.23 8.68 16.48
C GLY A 240 -7.72 8.10 15.13
N GLY A 241 -8.11 8.93 14.16
CA GLY A 241 -8.59 8.45 12.86
C GLY A 241 -9.95 7.72 12.93
N ILE A 242 -10.29 6.94 11.90
CA ILE A 242 -11.60 6.28 11.75
C ILE A 242 -11.64 5.01 12.62
N SER A 243 -12.54 4.95 13.58
CA SER A 243 -12.80 3.76 14.41
C SER A 243 -14.21 3.80 15.03
N GLU A 244 -14.66 2.68 15.61
CA GLU A 244 -15.94 2.60 16.33
C GLU A 244 -16.05 3.64 17.46
N GLY A 245 -14.95 3.94 18.16
CA GLY A 245 -14.93 4.93 19.25
C GLY A 245 -14.98 6.39 18.81
N THR A 246 -14.80 6.66 17.52
CA THR A 246 -14.81 8.01 16.94
C THR A 246 -16.13 8.37 16.28
N ILE A 247 -17.13 7.50 16.37
CA ILE A 247 -18.45 7.75 15.81
C ILE A 247 -19.11 8.93 16.50
N ASN A 248 -19.79 9.75 15.70
CA ASN A 248 -20.62 10.82 16.22
C ASN A 248 -21.93 10.23 16.77
N ASP A 249 -22.07 10.21 18.09
CA ASP A 249 -23.27 9.69 18.77
C ASP A 249 -24.53 10.52 18.45
N ASP A 250 -24.36 11.76 17.97
CA ASP A 250 -25.43 12.65 17.55
C ASP A 250 -25.80 12.49 16.06
N ASP A 251 -25.18 11.56 15.32
CA ASP A 251 -25.56 11.28 13.94
C ASP A 251 -26.99 10.72 13.88
N ILE A 252 -27.89 11.49 13.27
CA ILE A 252 -29.33 11.20 13.23
C ILE A 252 -29.62 9.84 12.58
N LYS A 253 -28.91 9.48 11.51
CA LYS A 253 -29.15 8.21 10.79
C LYS A 253 -28.71 7.02 11.64
N LEU A 254 -27.58 7.15 12.34
CA LEU A 254 -27.10 6.12 13.26
C LEU A 254 -27.98 6.00 14.51
N GLN A 255 -28.53 7.09 15.03
CA GLN A 255 -29.53 7.06 16.10
C GLN A 255 -30.82 6.35 15.67
N GLU A 256 -31.33 6.65 14.46
CA GLU A 256 -32.48 5.95 13.89
C GLU A 256 -32.21 4.45 13.70
N LEU A 257 -31.01 4.08 13.25
CA LEU A 257 -30.59 2.68 13.13
C LEU A 257 -30.67 1.98 14.49
N ARG A 258 -30.11 2.61 15.52
CA ARG A 258 -30.09 2.08 16.89
C ARG A 258 -31.49 1.92 17.46
N ALA A 259 -32.36 2.92 17.28
CA ALA A 259 -33.75 2.89 17.72
C ALA A 259 -34.55 1.80 17.00
N THR A 260 -34.33 1.64 15.69
CA THR A 260 -35.10 0.71 14.86
C THR A 260 -34.65 -0.73 15.03
N TRP A 261 -33.35 -0.99 15.11
CA TRP A 261 -32.78 -2.35 15.05
C TRP A 261 -32.24 -2.88 16.38
N GLY A 262 -32.14 -2.03 17.40
CA GLY A 262 -31.62 -2.38 18.70
C GLY A 262 -30.09 -2.34 18.78
N GLU A 263 -29.58 -2.43 20.01
CA GLU A 263 -28.15 -2.21 20.32
C GLU A 263 -27.21 -3.22 19.66
N GLU A 264 -27.59 -4.50 19.62
CA GLU A 264 -26.74 -5.57 19.09
C GLU A 264 -26.57 -5.42 17.58
N SER A 265 -27.69 -5.26 16.87
CA SER A 265 -27.69 -4.99 15.43
C SER A 265 -26.95 -3.70 15.10
N TYR A 266 -27.18 -2.63 15.87
CA TYR A 266 -26.46 -1.37 15.72
C TYR A 266 -24.94 -1.58 15.75
N LYS A 267 -24.41 -2.24 16.79
CA LYS A 267 -22.96 -2.51 16.91
C LYS A 267 -22.41 -3.29 15.72
N ALA A 268 -23.09 -4.36 15.31
CA ALA A 268 -22.65 -5.18 14.19
C ALA A 268 -22.63 -4.41 12.86
N LEU A 269 -23.67 -3.61 12.60
CA LEU A 269 -23.79 -2.80 11.37
C LEU A 269 -22.80 -1.64 11.37
N VAL A 270 -22.63 -0.97 12.50
CA VAL A 270 -21.64 0.09 12.69
C VAL A 270 -20.23 -0.43 12.44
N LYS A 271 -19.87 -1.60 12.99
CA LYS A 271 -18.58 -2.22 12.72
C LYS A 271 -18.36 -2.47 11.22
N ALA A 272 -19.39 -2.95 10.52
CA ALA A 272 -19.32 -3.13 9.07
C ALA A 272 -19.14 -1.80 8.31
N LEU A 273 -19.83 -0.74 8.74
CA LEU A 273 -19.64 0.61 8.19
C LEU A 273 -18.22 1.12 8.42
N VAL A 274 -17.72 1.08 9.66
CA VAL A 274 -16.35 1.52 10.01
C VAL A 274 -15.30 0.78 9.20
N ASN A 275 -15.42 -0.54 9.07
CA ASN A 275 -14.52 -1.33 8.25
C ASN A 275 -14.53 -0.88 6.78
N SER A 276 -15.71 -0.61 6.21
CA SER A 276 -15.81 -0.11 4.84
C SER A 276 -15.19 1.29 4.68
N PHE A 277 -15.35 2.19 5.65
CA PHE A 277 -14.66 3.47 5.66
C PHE A 277 -13.13 3.32 5.74
N LEU A 278 -12.63 2.35 6.51
CA LEU A 278 -11.20 2.03 6.59
C LEU A 278 -10.66 1.50 5.27
N GLU A 279 -11.40 0.62 4.59
CA GLU A 279 -11.03 0.11 3.26
C GLU A 279 -10.96 1.23 2.21
N LEU A 280 -11.92 2.16 2.22
CA LEU A 280 -11.88 3.34 1.35
C LEU A 280 -10.68 4.24 1.68
N LYS A 281 -10.36 4.43 2.96
CA LYS A 281 -9.18 5.19 3.40
C LYS A 281 -7.90 4.55 2.90
N GLU A 282 -7.75 3.24 3.06
CA GLU A 282 -6.59 2.46 2.61
C GLU A 282 -6.37 2.59 1.10
N CYS A 283 -7.45 2.64 0.33
CA CYS A 283 -7.39 2.84 -1.12
C CYS A 283 -7.27 4.31 -1.56
N GLY A 284 -7.22 5.26 -0.63
CA GLY A 284 -7.20 6.70 -0.95
C GLY A 284 -8.50 7.21 -1.57
N LYS A 285 -9.61 6.50 -1.35
CA LYS A 285 -10.96 6.76 -1.91
C LYS A 285 -11.95 7.31 -0.88
N LEU A 286 -11.44 7.84 0.22
CA LEU A 286 -12.28 8.44 1.26
C LEU A 286 -13.00 9.71 0.75
N SER A 287 -12.37 10.46 -0.17
CA SER A 287 -12.92 11.73 -0.67
C SER A 287 -14.01 11.54 -1.72
N ASP A 288 -13.81 10.64 -2.68
CA ASP A 288 -14.74 10.38 -3.78
C ASP A 288 -15.70 9.20 -3.49
N ARG A 289 -15.49 8.50 -2.37
CA ARG A 289 -16.25 7.31 -1.92
C ARG A 289 -16.37 6.22 -2.98
N THR A 290 -15.41 6.15 -3.90
CA THR A 290 -15.47 5.20 -5.01
C THR A 290 -15.08 3.80 -4.54
N ILE A 291 -15.95 2.83 -4.79
CA ILE A 291 -15.66 1.41 -4.55
C ILE A 291 -14.57 0.95 -5.51
N VAL A 292 -13.53 0.30 -4.99
CA VAL A 292 -12.40 -0.17 -5.79
C VAL A 292 -12.31 -1.69 -5.73
N ALA A 293 -12.29 -2.32 -6.90
CA ALA A 293 -11.98 -3.74 -7.00
C ALA A 293 -10.48 -3.97 -6.77
N GLN A 294 -10.14 -4.92 -5.92
CA GLN A 294 -8.77 -5.26 -5.58
C GLN A 294 -8.61 -6.78 -5.45
N LEU A 295 -7.49 -7.32 -5.93
CA LEU A 295 -7.13 -8.70 -5.66
C LEU A 295 -6.75 -8.82 -4.19
N TRP A 296 -7.43 -9.73 -3.48
CA TRP A 296 -7.30 -9.91 -2.05
C TRP A 296 -6.89 -11.34 -1.75
N ASN A 297 -5.90 -11.50 -0.89
CA ASN A 297 -5.56 -12.78 -0.30
C ASN A 297 -6.39 -12.93 0.97
N PHE A 298 -7.37 -13.83 0.93
CA PHE A 298 -8.29 -14.10 2.03
C PHE A 298 -7.69 -15.01 3.11
N GLU A 299 -6.57 -15.69 2.84
CA GLU A 299 -5.84 -16.43 3.87
C GLU A 299 -5.01 -15.48 4.74
N GLU A 300 -4.37 -14.49 4.11
CA GLU A 300 -3.49 -13.52 4.77
C GLU A 300 -4.21 -12.21 5.17
N ASP A 301 -5.50 -12.09 4.85
CA ASP A 301 -6.34 -10.90 5.02
C ASP A 301 -5.67 -9.58 4.62
N ARG A 302 -5.11 -9.56 3.40
CA ARG A 302 -4.46 -8.38 2.83
C ARG A 302 -4.58 -8.33 1.32
N LYS A 303 -4.22 -7.19 0.73
CA LYS A 303 -4.03 -7.06 -0.71
C LYS A 303 -3.08 -8.15 -1.22
N ALA A 304 -3.52 -8.88 -2.24
CA ALA A 304 -2.68 -9.85 -2.93
C ALA A 304 -1.63 -9.10 -3.77
N THR A 305 -0.41 -9.60 -3.74
CA THR A 305 0.65 -9.12 -4.62
C THR A 305 0.41 -9.59 -6.05
N LEU A 306 1.02 -8.90 -7.02
CA LEU A 306 0.97 -9.33 -8.42
C LEU A 306 1.57 -10.74 -8.60
N SER A 307 2.67 -11.04 -7.89
CA SER A 307 3.30 -12.35 -7.94
C SER A 307 2.36 -13.46 -7.46
N GLU A 308 1.72 -13.27 -6.30
CA GLU A 308 0.73 -14.23 -5.76
C GLU A 308 -0.43 -14.43 -6.74
N SER A 309 -0.92 -13.35 -7.34
CA SER A 309 -2.03 -13.37 -8.29
C SER A 309 -1.68 -14.15 -9.57
N VAL A 310 -0.50 -13.90 -10.13
CA VAL A 310 0.00 -14.61 -11.32
C VAL A 310 0.27 -16.07 -11.02
N GLU A 311 0.88 -16.38 -9.87
CA GLU A 311 1.13 -17.75 -9.44
C GLU A 311 -0.18 -18.52 -9.28
N TYR A 312 -1.19 -17.91 -8.66
CA TYR A 312 -2.52 -18.51 -8.51
C TYR A 312 -3.13 -18.87 -9.87
N VAL A 313 -3.13 -17.93 -10.82
CA VAL A 313 -3.64 -18.17 -12.18
C VAL A 313 -2.86 -19.29 -12.86
N CYS A 314 -1.52 -19.27 -12.80
CA CYS A 314 -0.68 -20.32 -13.37
C CYS A 314 -1.00 -21.71 -12.81
N ASN A 315 -1.15 -21.81 -11.50
CA ASN A 315 -1.47 -23.06 -10.81
C ASN A 315 -2.89 -23.53 -11.16
N LYS A 316 -3.86 -22.62 -11.28
CA LYS A 316 -5.22 -22.95 -11.71
C LYS A 316 -5.24 -23.52 -13.12
N VAL A 317 -4.53 -22.90 -14.07
CA VAL A 317 -4.40 -23.39 -15.45
C VAL A 317 -3.77 -24.79 -15.49
N LYS A 318 -2.67 -25.02 -14.74
CA LYS A 318 -2.03 -26.35 -14.63
C LYS A 318 -2.99 -27.41 -14.07
N SER A 319 -3.81 -27.06 -13.08
CA SER A 319 -4.78 -27.99 -12.50
C SER A 319 -5.84 -28.37 -13.53
N LEU A 320 -6.41 -27.38 -14.23
CA LEU A 320 -7.43 -27.61 -15.25
C LEU A 320 -6.89 -28.42 -16.43
N SER A 321 -5.65 -28.17 -16.87
CA SER A 321 -5.02 -28.96 -17.93
C SER A 321 -4.83 -30.42 -17.52
N ASN A 322 -4.41 -30.68 -16.28
CA ASN A 322 -4.22 -32.03 -15.77
C ASN A 322 -5.54 -32.79 -15.63
N GLU A 323 -6.63 -32.12 -15.24
CA GLU A 323 -7.96 -32.70 -15.22
C GLU A 323 -8.44 -33.09 -16.62
N ASN A 324 -8.24 -32.22 -17.62
CA ASN A 324 -8.59 -32.50 -19.01
C ASN A 324 -7.82 -33.69 -19.61
N VAL A 325 -6.55 -33.87 -19.23
CA VAL A 325 -5.76 -35.04 -19.63
C VAL A 325 -6.32 -36.32 -19.00
N ARG A 326 -6.71 -36.28 -17.72
CA ARG A 326 -7.30 -37.43 -17.00
C ARG A 326 -8.67 -37.82 -17.55
N THR A 327 -9.53 -36.85 -17.87
CA THR A 327 -10.86 -37.12 -18.45
C THR A 327 -10.74 -37.69 -19.87
N SER A 328 -9.81 -37.18 -20.68
CA SER A 328 -9.51 -37.71 -22.02
C SER A 328 -8.97 -39.15 -21.99
N THR A 329 -8.07 -39.47 -21.06
CA THR A 329 -7.56 -40.86 -20.90
C THR A 329 -8.60 -41.83 -20.38
N ARG A 330 -9.55 -41.37 -19.54
CA ARG A 330 -10.67 -42.19 -19.05
C ARG A 330 -11.72 -42.45 -20.14
N GLY A 331 -12.01 -41.45 -20.98
CA GLY A 331 -12.87 -41.59 -22.17
C GLY A 331 -12.31 -42.53 -23.24
N LYS A 332 -10.98 -42.57 -23.43
CA LYS A 332 -10.33 -43.53 -24.34
C LYS A 332 -10.35 -44.96 -23.81
N ARG A 333 -10.15 -45.19 -22.50
CA ARG A 333 -10.24 -46.54 -21.91
C ARG A 333 -11.67 -47.09 -21.89
N GLY A 334 -12.68 -46.24 -21.76
CA GLY A 334 -14.09 -46.66 -21.84
C GLY A 334 -14.56 -47.08 -23.23
N ARG A 335 -13.93 -46.59 -24.32
CA ARG A 335 -14.27 -46.99 -25.70
C ARG A 335 -13.61 -48.29 -26.16
N CYS A 336 -12.53 -48.74 -25.51
CA CYS A 336 -11.82 -49.96 -25.91
C CYS A 336 -12.38 -51.25 -25.28
N VAL A 337 -13.35 -51.18 -24.37
CA VAL A 337 -13.91 -52.37 -23.67
C VAL A 337 -15.26 -52.81 -24.27
N GLY A 338 -15.71 -52.17 -25.37
CA GLY A 338 -17.01 -52.43 -26.00
C GLY A 338 -16.96 -53.08 -27.39
N ARG A 339 -15.89 -53.82 -27.73
CA ARG A 339 -15.82 -54.67 -28.93
C ARG A 339 -14.96 -55.89 -28.65
N ALA A 340 -15.58 -56.93 -28.11
CA ALA A 340 -15.17 -58.32 -28.24
C ALA A 340 -16.44 -59.17 -28.17
#